data_AF-A0AAE0T522-F1
#
_entry.id   AF-A0AAE0T522-F1
#
_cell.length_a   1.000
_cell.length_b   1.000
_cell.length_c   1.000
_cell.angle_alpha   90.00
_cell.angle_beta   90.00
_cell.angle_gamma   90.00
#
_symmetry.space_group_name_H-M   'P 1'
#
loop_
_entity.id
_entity.type
_entity.pdbx_description
1 polymer ?
#
loop_
_entity_poly.entity_id
_entity_poly.type
_entity_poly.pdbx_seq_one_letter_code
_entity_poly.pdbx_strand_id
1 'polypeptide(L)'
;MKQTKRHKLFSEKVENTMLYTLEEGIKKLKECKKSKFDENVDIVIKLGIDPKKTDQAIRGACNLPHGTGKTVRVLVFAKGDKEREAKEAGADFVGGADLSEKIKGGWLEFDRVIATPDMMGEVGKIGKILGPRNLMPNPKTGGVTADVARAVGDLKKGQAQFKSDKGANVHVPVGKLSFEEGKLKDNIMSVVDTVNRLKPSASKGIYLKGMVISSTMGPGIKINISGIAEALRRQYHEIFSQASSCILIETHKLTVAEVTEIRKLLSKENCGFKVLKNRIAVKAAAGTPFEQAVPHLTKTRALIYSAKDVVAPSKIMSKQVKQNNKMSLVFGTLVSGDRVQTLTPADINALGNLPSKEELIAKVLYVLNAPITNFVRTINEVPASFARVLQATADSRQSAA
;
A
#
# COMPACT_ATOMS: atom_id res chain seq x y z
N MET A 1 23.82 25.55 -5.96
CA MET A 1 23.30 26.10 -7.25
C MET A 1 22.37 27.27 -6.98
N LYS A 2 22.55 28.40 -7.68
CA LYS A 2 21.74 29.61 -7.49
C LYS A 2 20.29 29.33 -7.95
N GLN A 3 19.35 29.21 -7.01
CA GLN A 3 17.96 28.91 -7.35
C GLN A 3 17.29 30.12 -8.02
N THR A 4 16.67 29.90 -9.19
CA THR A 4 15.88 30.91 -9.88
C THR A 4 14.62 31.25 -9.08
N LYS A 5 14.10 32.48 -9.24
CA LYS A 5 12.89 32.96 -8.55
C LYS A 5 11.70 31.99 -8.70
N ARG A 6 11.59 31.32 -9.85
CA ARG A 6 10.57 30.29 -10.12
C ARG A 6 10.79 29.03 -9.28
N HIS A 7 12.02 28.57 -9.14
CA HIS A 7 12.36 27.35 -8.40
C HIS A 7 12.17 27.53 -6.88
N LYS A 8 12.44 28.72 -6.35
CA LYS A 8 12.17 29.07 -4.94
C LYS A 8 10.68 28.97 -4.60
N LEU A 9 9.82 29.59 -5.43
CA LEU A 9 8.35 29.50 -5.28
C LEU A 9 7.82 28.07 -5.33
N PHE A 10 8.40 27.21 -6.17
CA PHE A 10 8.00 25.81 -6.23
C PHE A 10 8.49 25.01 -5.02
N SER A 11 9.68 25.31 -4.51
CA SER A 11 10.24 24.67 -3.31
C SER A 11 9.47 25.07 -2.04
N GLU A 12 8.88 26.26 -2.01
CA GLU A 12 7.99 26.72 -0.92
C GLU A 12 6.62 26.01 -0.94
N LYS A 13 6.07 25.73 -2.14
CA LYS A 13 4.74 25.10 -2.28
C LYS A 13 4.77 23.57 -2.23
N VAL A 14 5.89 22.96 -2.64
CA VAL A 14 6.04 21.52 -2.77
C VAL A 14 7.20 21.05 -1.91
N GLU A 15 6.87 20.39 -0.80
CA GLU A 15 7.85 19.66 -0.01
C GLU A 15 8.30 18.39 -0.74
N ASN A 16 9.59 18.34 -1.10
CA ASN A 16 10.21 17.22 -1.81
C ASN A 16 10.29 15.90 -1.00
N THR A 17 10.06 15.99 0.31
CA THR A 17 10.15 14.89 1.27
C THR A 17 8.80 14.23 1.55
N MET A 18 7.69 14.98 1.37
CA MET A 18 6.33 14.46 1.53
C MET A 18 5.94 13.57 0.35
N LEU A 19 5.24 12.47 0.66
CA LEU A 19 4.58 11.62 -0.32
C LEU A 19 3.12 12.04 -0.40
N TYR A 20 2.69 12.47 -1.58
CA TYR A 20 1.32 12.92 -1.80
C TYR A 20 0.43 11.77 -2.26
N THR A 21 -0.86 11.87 -1.97
CA THR A 21 -1.85 11.03 -2.64
C THR A 21 -1.97 11.47 -4.11
N LEU A 22 -2.53 10.60 -4.96
CA LEU A 22 -2.69 10.90 -6.39
C LEU A 22 -3.56 12.17 -6.60
N GLU A 23 -4.61 12.32 -5.82
CA GLU A 23 -5.56 13.44 -5.89
C GLU A 23 -4.91 14.75 -5.40
N GLU A 24 -4.26 14.72 -4.23
CA GLU A 24 -3.52 15.88 -3.71
C GLU A 24 -2.40 16.29 -4.67
N GLY A 25 -1.72 15.31 -5.27
CA GLY A 25 -0.64 15.57 -6.22
C GLY A 25 -1.13 16.28 -7.47
N ILE A 26 -2.26 15.87 -8.04
CA ILE A 26 -2.86 16.52 -9.22
C ILE A 26 -3.32 17.95 -8.87
N LYS A 27 -3.95 18.14 -7.71
CA LYS A 27 -4.40 19.46 -7.25
C LYS A 27 -3.25 20.43 -7.07
N LYS A 28 -2.20 20.02 -6.35
CA LYS A 28 -0.97 20.82 -6.19
C LYS A 28 -0.28 21.12 -7.51
N LEU A 29 -0.31 20.19 -8.47
CA LEU A 29 0.27 20.41 -9.78
C LEU A 29 -0.44 21.55 -10.53
N LYS A 30 -1.78 21.60 -10.46
CA LYS A 30 -2.59 22.67 -11.07
C LYS A 30 -2.34 24.03 -10.41
N GLU A 31 -2.21 24.06 -9.08
CA GLU A 31 -1.89 25.28 -8.32
C GLU A 31 -0.48 25.83 -8.64
N CYS A 32 0.41 24.99 -9.17
CA CYS A 32 1.77 25.37 -9.55
C CYS A 32 1.87 25.90 -11.00
N LYS A 33 0.76 26.06 -11.74
CA LYS A 33 0.79 26.60 -13.11
C LYS A 33 1.27 28.06 -13.10
N LYS A 34 2.39 28.32 -13.77
CA LYS A 34 2.92 29.69 -13.93
C LYS A 34 3.26 30.04 -15.39
N SER A 35 3.19 29.07 -16.30
CA SER A 35 3.42 29.34 -17.72
C SER A 35 2.19 29.92 -18.41
N LYS A 36 2.43 30.61 -19.52
CA LYS A 36 1.41 31.25 -20.35
C LYS A 36 0.70 30.27 -21.30
N PHE A 37 1.24 29.07 -21.47
CA PHE A 37 0.71 28.05 -22.38
C PHE A 37 0.16 26.86 -21.60
N ASP A 38 -0.56 25.97 -22.28
CA ASP A 38 -1.09 24.77 -21.65
C ASP A 38 -0.02 23.67 -21.58
N GLU A 39 0.41 23.34 -20.37
CA GLU A 39 1.48 22.39 -20.11
C GLU A 39 1.00 20.94 -20.22
N ASN A 40 1.91 20.04 -20.61
CA ASN A 40 1.64 18.60 -20.52
C ASN A 40 2.00 18.10 -19.12
N VAL A 41 1.18 17.18 -18.65
CA VAL A 41 1.43 16.40 -17.44
C VAL A 41 2.03 15.07 -17.85
N ASP A 42 3.21 14.79 -17.32
CA ASP A 42 3.97 13.57 -17.55
C ASP A 42 4.09 12.79 -16.23
N ILE A 43 4.05 11.47 -16.33
CA ILE A 43 4.32 10.57 -15.23
C ILE A 43 5.64 9.84 -15.45
N VAL A 44 6.45 9.80 -14.40
CA VAL A 44 7.71 9.06 -14.37
C VAL A 44 7.59 7.96 -13.33
N ILE A 45 7.66 6.72 -13.80
CA ILE A 45 7.57 5.53 -12.96
C ILE A 45 8.95 4.89 -12.91
N LYS A 46 9.52 4.81 -11.71
CA LYS A 46 10.77 4.09 -11.45
C LYS A 46 10.46 2.62 -11.24
N LEU A 47 10.98 1.79 -12.13
CA LEU A 47 10.79 0.35 -12.13
C LEU A 47 11.93 -0.40 -11.42
N GLY A 48 11.61 -1.60 -10.97
CA GLY A 48 12.52 -2.56 -10.37
C GLY A 48 13.18 -3.51 -11.37
N ILE A 49 13.37 -3.08 -12.62
CA ILE A 49 14.01 -3.87 -13.66
C ILE A 49 15.50 -3.53 -13.79
N ASP A 50 16.29 -4.45 -14.32
CA ASP A 50 17.65 -4.19 -14.77
C ASP A 50 17.63 -3.87 -16.27
N PRO A 51 17.85 -2.60 -16.68
CA PRO A 51 17.72 -2.19 -18.07
C PRO A 51 18.87 -2.69 -18.95
N LYS A 52 19.93 -3.26 -18.36
CA LYS A 52 21.02 -3.91 -19.12
C LYS A 52 20.58 -5.25 -19.71
N LYS A 53 19.56 -5.89 -19.13
CA LYS A 53 19.01 -7.17 -19.61
C LYS A 53 17.85 -6.91 -20.56
N THR A 54 18.01 -7.31 -21.82
CA THR A 54 17.02 -7.07 -22.88
C THR A 54 15.66 -7.74 -22.58
N ASP A 55 15.70 -8.87 -21.89
CA ASP A 55 14.59 -9.67 -21.38
C ASP A 55 13.80 -8.96 -20.25
N GLN A 56 14.37 -7.93 -19.62
CA GLN A 56 13.69 -7.10 -18.63
C GLN A 56 13.30 -5.70 -19.16
N ALA A 57 13.71 -5.35 -20.39
CA ALA A 57 13.39 -4.07 -20.98
C ALA A 57 11.91 -4.01 -21.37
N ILE A 58 11.20 -3.03 -20.82
CA ILE A 58 9.77 -2.85 -21.06
C ILE A 58 9.57 -1.85 -22.18
N ARG A 59 8.77 -2.25 -23.16
CA ARG A 59 8.28 -1.38 -24.23
C ARG A 59 6.83 -1.75 -24.47
N GLY A 60 5.95 -0.75 -24.48
CA GLY A 60 4.53 -0.98 -24.62
C GLY A 60 3.78 0.27 -25.05
N ALA A 61 2.49 0.08 -25.29
CA ALA A 61 1.56 1.15 -25.58
C ALA A 61 0.37 1.04 -24.62
N CYS A 62 -0.10 2.18 -24.14
CA CYS A 62 -1.30 2.29 -23.30
C CYS A 62 -2.32 3.16 -24.03
N ASN A 63 -3.55 2.67 -24.12
CA ASN A 63 -4.67 3.46 -24.60
C ASN A 63 -5.18 4.29 -23.42
N LEU A 64 -5.12 5.61 -23.54
CA LEU A 64 -5.60 6.54 -22.52
C LEU A 64 -7.11 6.77 -22.72
N PRO A 65 -7.96 6.51 -21.71
CA PRO A 65 -9.42 6.69 -21.83
C PRO A 65 -9.83 8.10 -22.28
N HIS A 66 -9.11 9.12 -21.81
CA HIS A 66 -9.41 10.53 -22.12
C HIS A 66 -8.42 11.15 -23.12
N GLY A 67 -7.55 10.34 -23.72
CA GLY A 67 -6.52 10.78 -24.66
C GLY A 67 -5.44 11.70 -24.06
N THR A 68 -4.53 12.19 -24.92
CA THR A 68 -3.42 13.09 -24.53
C THR A 68 -3.73 14.57 -24.79
N GLY A 69 -4.84 14.89 -25.47
CA GLY A 69 -5.22 16.27 -25.82
C GLY A 69 -4.35 16.91 -26.92
N LYS A 70 -3.54 16.13 -27.64
CA LYS A 70 -2.77 16.58 -28.81
C LYS A 70 -3.32 15.94 -30.08
N THR A 71 -3.41 16.71 -31.15
CA THR A 71 -3.65 16.19 -32.50
C THR A 71 -2.37 15.54 -32.99
N VAL A 72 -2.45 14.24 -33.28
CA VAL A 72 -1.30 13.43 -33.74
C VAL A 72 -1.46 13.21 -35.23
N ARG A 73 -0.45 13.58 -36.01
CA ARG A 73 -0.40 13.27 -37.45
C ARG A 73 0.14 11.86 -37.68
N VAL A 74 -0.65 11.00 -38.32
CA VAL A 74 -0.35 9.58 -38.51
C VAL A 74 -0.02 9.30 -39.97
N LEU A 75 1.20 8.81 -40.20
CA LEU A 75 1.67 8.26 -41.48
C LEU A 75 1.51 6.74 -41.48
N VAL A 76 0.95 6.19 -42.54
CA VAL A 76 0.77 4.74 -42.70
C VAL A 76 1.51 4.24 -43.94
N PHE A 77 2.38 3.25 -43.75
CA PHE A 77 2.99 2.45 -44.82
C PHE A 77 2.17 1.19 -45.07
N ALA A 78 1.40 1.19 -46.16
CA ALA A 78 0.56 0.09 -46.58
C ALA A 78 0.59 -0.05 -48.11
N LYS A 79 0.32 -1.26 -48.61
CA LYS A 79 0.09 -1.57 -50.02
C LYS A 79 -1.29 -2.21 -50.20
N GLY A 80 -1.90 -2.01 -51.37
CA GLY A 80 -3.15 -2.66 -51.77
C GLY A 80 -4.35 -2.27 -50.91
N ASP A 81 -5.18 -3.25 -50.53
CA ASP A 81 -6.45 -3.02 -49.83
C ASP A 81 -6.30 -2.27 -48.49
N LYS A 82 -5.16 -2.47 -47.81
CA LYS A 82 -4.86 -1.81 -46.53
C LYS A 82 -4.59 -0.31 -46.65
N GLU A 83 -4.22 0.16 -47.83
CA GLU A 83 -4.11 1.60 -48.09
C GLU A 83 -5.49 2.27 -48.06
N ARG A 84 -6.51 1.61 -48.64
CA ARG A 84 -7.88 2.12 -48.61
C ARG A 84 -8.43 2.15 -47.19
N GLU A 85 -8.25 1.06 -46.43
CA GLU A 85 -8.64 1.00 -45.02
C GLU A 85 -7.96 2.09 -44.17
N ALA A 86 -6.69 2.39 -44.43
CA ALA A 86 -5.96 3.45 -43.73
C ALA A 86 -6.53 4.85 -44.03
N LYS A 87 -6.89 5.12 -45.28
CA LYS A 87 -7.53 6.37 -45.69
C LYS A 87 -8.91 6.52 -45.07
N GLU A 88 -9.71 5.46 -45.05
CA GLU A 88 -11.04 5.44 -44.41
C GLU A 88 -10.96 5.61 -42.89
N ALA A 89 -9.94 5.02 -42.24
CA ALA A 89 -9.67 5.22 -40.81
C ALA A 89 -9.18 6.63 -40.47
N GLY A 90 -8.95 7.47 -41.48
CA GLY A 90 -8.54 8.85 -41.35
C GLY A 90 -7.05 9.03 -41.10
N ALA A 91 -6.17 8.21 -41.67
CA ALA A 91 -4.74 8.52 -41.67
C ALA A 91 -4.46 9.80 -42.49
N ASP A 92 -3.57 10.67 -42.00
CA ASP A 92 -3.26 11.95 -42.66
C ASP A 92 -2.44 11.74 -43.93
N PHE A 93 -1.54 10.76 -43.90
CA PHE A 93 -0.72 10.37 -45.04
C PHE A 93 -0.66 8.85 -45.16
N VAL A 94 -0.91 8.34 -46.37
CA VAL A 94 -0.82 6.91 -46.67
C VAL A 94 -0.04 6.72 -47.96
N GLY A 95 0.87 5.74 -47.98
CA GLY A 95 1.53 5.34 -49.22
C GLY A 95 2.63 4.29 -49.04
N GLY A 96 3.25 3.95 -50.17
CA GLY A 96 4.26 2.89 -50.27
C GLY A 96 5.69 3.42 -50.41
N ALA A 97 6.35 3.03 -51.51
CA ALA A 97 7.75 3.35 -51.78
C ALA A 97 7.99 4.86 -52.01
N ASP A 98 7.02 5.58 -52.54
CA ASP A 98 7.17 7.01 -52.89
C ASP A 98 7.36 7.89 -51.65
N LEU A 99 6.69 7.55 -50.54
CA LEU A 99 6.87 8.23 -49.26
C LEU A 99 8.21 7.89 -48.62
N SER A 100 8.76 6.71 -48.90
CA SER A 100 10.10 6.31 -48.44
C SER A 100 11.17 7.22 -49.02
N GLU A 101 11.06 7.57 -50.31
CA GLU A 101 11.99 8.48 -50.98
C GLU A 101 11.83 9.93 -50.50
N LYS A 102 10.60 10.42 -50.31
CA LYS A 102 10.35 11.75 -49.74
C LYS A 102 10.95 11.92 -48.35
N ILE A 103 10.90 10.88 -47.50
CA ILE A 103 11.50 10.93 -46.15
C ILE A 103 13.03 10.90 -46.22
N LYS A 104 13.62 10.18 -47.19
CA LYS A 104 15.06 10.29 -47.47
C LYS A 104 15.44 11.71 -47.92
N GLY A 105 14.56 12.38 -48.66
CA GLY A 105 14.68 13.79 -49.06
C GLY A 105 14.46 14.80 -47.91
N GLY A 106 14.17 14.34 -46.69
CA GLY A 106 14.09 15.19 -45.49
C GLY A 106 12.68 15.58 -45.05
N TRP A 107 11.63 15.06 -45.69
CA TRP A 107 10.24 15.36 -45.30
C TRP A 107 9.81 14.58 -44.04
N LEU A 108 9.38 15.31 -43.00
CA LEU A 108 9.16 14.78 -41.64
C LEU A 108 7.99 15.46 -40.90
N GLU A 109 6.90 15.74 -41.61
CA GLU A 109 5.73 16.43 -41.04
C GLU A 109 4.70 15.50 -40.38
N PHE A 110 5.17 14.38 -39.82
CA PHE A 110 4.32 13.39 -39.15
C PHE A 110 4.88 13.05 -37.76
N ASP A 111 3.98 12.69 -36.85
CA ASP A 111 4.31 12.44 -35.44
C ASP A 111 4.33 10.94 -35.12
N ARG A 112 3.61 10.13 -35.90
CA ARG A 112 3.52 8.67 -35.74
C ARG A 112 3.56 7.95 -37.08
N VAL A 113 4.17 6.77 -37.07
CA VAL A 113 4.25 5.87 -38.23
C VAL A 113 3.66 4.51 -37.87
N ILE A 114 2.75 4.03 -38.70
CA ILE A 114 2.28 2.63 -38.71
C ILE A 114 2.81 1.98 -39.98
N ALA A 115 3.24 0.72 -39.89
CA ALA A 115 3.62 -0.07 -41.04
C ALA A 115 2.92 -1.42 -41.06
N THR A 116 2.64 -1.90 -42.25
CA THR A 116 2.22 -3.28 -42.50
C THR A 116 3.47 -4.18 -42.61
N PRO A 117 3.40 -5.48 -42.23
CA PRO A 117 4.58 -6.36 -42.19
C PRO A 117 5.33 -6.49 -43.53
N ASP A 118 4.59 -6.45 -44.64
CA ASP A 118 5.08 -6.45 -46.03
C ASP A 118 5.92 -5.22 -46.39
N MET A 119 5.67 -4.08 -45.73
CA MET A 119 6.37 -2.82 -45.98
C MET A 119 7.59 -2.58 -45.09
N MET A 120 7.87 -3.49 -44.15
CA MET A 120 8.99 -3.33 -43.20
C MET A 120 10.36 -3.33 -43.88
N GLY A 121 10.52 -4.04 -45.01
CA GLY A 121 11.77 -4.03 -45.78
C GLY A 121 12.13 -2.65 -46.35
N GLU A 122 11.12 -1.87 -46.75
CA GLU A 122 11.32 -0.51 -47.25
C GLU A 122 11.52 0.49 -46.10
N VAL A 123 10.73 0.38 -45.03
CA VAL A 123 10.87 1.21 -43.82
C VAL A 123 12.22 0.99 -43.13
N GLY A 124 12.77 -0.22 -43.18
CA GLY A 124 14.10 -0.55 -42.67
C GLY A 124 15.23 0.27 -43.31
N LYS A 125 15.12 0.60 -44.61
CA LYS A 125 16.11 1.45 -45.31
C LYS A 125 16.15 2.87 -44.76
N ILE A 126 15.02 3.37 -44.25
CA ILE A 126 14.89 4.70 -43.62
C ILE A 126 15.16 4.64 -42.10
N GLY A 127 15.47 3.46 -41.55
CA GLY A 127 15.68 3.25 -40.12
C GLY A 127 16.77 4.15 -39.51
N LYS A 128 17.77 4.57 -40.30
CA LYS A 128 18.80 5.53 -39.84
C LYS A 128 18.24 6.91 -39.50
N ILE A 129 17.16 7.34 -40.16
CA ILE A 129 16.51 8.65 -39.92
C ILE A 129 15.43 8.52 -38.84
N LEU A 130 14.61 7.46 -38.90
CA LEU A 130 13.48 7.26 -37.99
C LEU A 130 13.89 6.72 -36.61
N GLY A 131 15.02 6.00 -36.53
CA GLY A 131 15.52 5.37 -35.31
C GLY A 131 15.86 6.36 -34.19
N PRO A 132 16.77 7.34 -34.42
CA PRO A 132 17.14 8.33 -33.40
C PRO A 132 15.96 9.19 -32.92
N ARG A 133 14.93 9.34 -33.75
CA ARG A 133 13.73 10.15 -33.44
C ARG A 133 12.59 9.36 -32.76
N ASN A 134 12.79 8.07 -32.47
CA ASN A 134 11.77 7.18 -31.90
C ASN A 134 10.49 7.03 -32.76
N LEU A 135 10.57 7.34 -34.05
CA LEU A 135 9.44 7.22 -35.00
C LEU A 135 9.38 5.84 -35.68
N MET A 136 10.37 4.98 -35.43
CA MET A 136 10.44 3.66 -36.04
C MET A 136 9.30 2.75 -35.51
N PRO A 137 8.46 2.19 -36.41
CA PRO A 137 7.42 1.24 -36.04
C PRO A 137 8.01 0.00 -35.35
N ASN A 138 7.35 -0.45 -34.28
CA ASN A 138 7.75 -1.66 -33.57
C ASN A 138 6.51 -2.55 -33.31
N PRO A 139 6.59 -3.88 -33.53
CA PRO A 139 5.51 -4.79 -33.19
C PRO A 139 5.07 -4.72 -31.72
N LYS A 140 6.00 -4.52 -30.78
CA LYS A 140 5.71 -4.46 -29.33
C LYS A 140 4.87 -3.24 -28.92
N THR A 141 4.91 -2.18 -29.72
CA THR A 141 4.10 -0.97 -29.48
C THR A 141 2.86 -0.93 -30.37
N GLY A 142 2.53 -2.03 -31.08
CA GLY A 142 1.40 -2.07 -32.02
C GLY A 142 1.60 -1.23 -33.27
N GLY A 143 2.83 -0.75 -33.54
CA GLY A 143 3.13 0.06 -34.73
C GLY A 143 3.29 -0.77 -36.00
N VAL A 144 3.42 -2.09 -35.86
CA VAL A 144 3.43 -3.04 -36.98
C VAL A 144 2.25 -3.98 -36.78
N THR A 145 1.22 -3.84 -37.61
CA THR A 145 0.01 -4.66 -37.51
C THR A 145 -0.58 -4.91 -38.90
N ALA A 146 -1.32 -6.01 -39.00
CA ALA A 146 -2.16 -6.27 -40.15
C ALA A 146 -3.44 -5.42 -40.14
N ASP A 147 -3.95 -5.09 -38.94
CA ASP A 147 -5.19 -4.35 -38.70
C ASP A 147 -4.93 -2.84 -38.64
N VAL A 148 -4.79 -2.20 -39.79
CA VAL A 148 -4.37 -0.79 -39.89
C VAL A 148 -5.45 0.16 -39.35
N ALA A 149 -6.73 -0.11 -39.64
CA ALA A 149 -7.82 0.76 -39.22
C ALA A 149 -7.92 0.92 -37.70
N ARG A 150 -7.77 -0.18 -36.95
CA ARG A 150 -7.77 -0.17 -35.48
C ARG A 150 -6.57 0.59 -34.91
N ALA A 151 -5.39 0.36 -35.47
CA ALA A 151 -4.18 1.05 -35.02
C ALA A 151 -4.23 2.56 -35.26
N VAL A 152 -4.77 3.01 -36.40
CA VAL A 152 -4.97 4.44 -36.69
C VAL A 152 -5.98 5.04 -35.71
N GLY A 153 -7.10 4.35 -35.46
CA GLY A 153 -8.11 4.78 -34.49
C GLY A 153 -7.55 4.91 -33.06
N ASP A 154 -6.74 3.95 -32.62
CA ASP A 154 -6.13 3.96 -31.28
C ASP A 154 -5.09 5.07 -31.12
N LEU A 155 -4.27 5.32 -32.15
CA LEU A 155 -3.33 6.44 -32.14
C LEU A 155 -4.06 7.79 -32.10
N LYS A 156 -5.15 7.94 -32.87
CA LYS A 156 -5.97 9.16 -32.86
C LYS A 156 -6.73 9.38 -31.55
N LYS A 157 -7.15 8.30 -30.88
CA LYS A 157 -7.72 8.33 -29.53
C LYS A 157 -6.71 8.67 -28.43
N GLY A 158 -5.42 8.78 -28.78
CA GLY A 158 -4.38 9.22 -27.86
C GLY A 158 -3.65 8.08 -27.15
N GLN A 159 -3.28 7.04 -27.89
CA GLN A 159 -2.39 5.99 -27.38
C GLN A 159 -1.01 6.55 -27.02
N ALA A 160 -0.60 6.37 -25.77
CA ALA A 160 0.72 6.73 -25.27
C ALA A 160 1.66 5.53 -25.33
N GLN A 161 2.70 5.63 -26.16
CA GLN A 161 3.77 4.64 -26.21
C GLN A 161 4.87 5.00 -25.22
N PHE A 162 5.41 3.99 -24.55
CA PHE A 162 6.47 4.17 -23.59
C PHE A 162 7.53 3.08 -23.68
N LYS A 163 8.73 3.44 -23.23
CA LYS A 163 9.92 2.59 -23.23
C LYS A 163 10.68 2.83 -21.94
N SER A 164 11.26 1.77 -21.37
CA SER A 164 12.20 1.89 -20.27
C SER A 164 13.51 2.56 -20.72
N ASP A 165 13.96 3.56 -19.96
CA ASP A 165 15.27 4.19 -20.14
C ASP A 165 16.40 3.30 -19.58
N LYS A 166 17.65 3.78 -19.69
CA LYS A 166 18.83 3.11 -19.11
C LYS A 166 18.85 3.16 -17.56
N GLY A 167 18.00 3.98 -16.95
CA GLY A 167 17.85 4.14 -15.49
C GLY A 167 16.69 3.35 -14.89
N ALA A 168 16.03 2.48 -15.67
CA ALA A 168 14.82 1.75 -15.30
C ALA A 168 13.60 2.65 -15.00
N ASN A 169 13.51 3.83 -15.61
CA ASN A 169 12.36 4.71 -15.56
C ASN A 169 11.53 4.59 -16.84
N VAL A 170 10.22 4.76 -16.67
CA VAL A 170 9.27 4.86 -17.77
C VAL A 170 8.63 6.24 -17.73
N HIS A 171 8.72 6.95 -18.85
CA HIS A 171 8.11 8.27 -19.03
C HIS A 171 6.87 8.11 -19.89
N VAL A 172 5.71 8.57 -19.38
CA VAL A 172 4.45 8.52 -20.12
C VAL A 172 3.74 9.88 -20.03
N PRO A 173 3.33 10.49 -21.15
CA PRO A 173 2.46 11.64 -21.13
C PRO A 173 1.04 11.20 -20.79
N VAL A 174 0.44 11.79 -19.76
CA VAL A 174 -0.91 11.40 -19.27
C VAL A 174 -2.01 12.40 -19.66
N GLY A 175 -1.64 13.58 -20.16
CA GLY A 175 -2.60 14.57 -20.67
C GLY A 175 -2.09 16.00 -20.57
N LYS A 176 -3.00 16.96 -20.73
CA LYS A 176 -2.75 18.39 -20.51
C LYS A 176 -3.19 18.82 -19.12
N LEU A 177 -2.58 19.88 -18.59
CA LEU A 177 -2.93 20.43 -17.29
C LEU A 177 -4.35 21.03 -17.26
N SER A 178 -4.90 21.39 -18.42
CA SER A 178 -6.29 21.83 -18.60
C SER A 178 -7.34 20.74 -18.34
N PHE A 179 -6.96 19.46 -18.29
CA PHE A 179 -7.92 18.38 -18.04
C PHE A 179 -8.44 18.41 -16.60
N GLU A 180 -9.67 17.95 -16.40
CA GLU A 180 -10.25 17.77 -15.06
C GLU A 180 -9.46 16.75 -14.23
N GLU A 181 -9.53 16.88 -12.91
CA GLU A 181 -8.73 16.04 -11.99
C GLU A 181 -9.10 14.56 -12.12
N GLY A 182 -10.39 14.25 -12.29
CA GLY A 182 -10.88 12.88 -12.52
C GLY A 182 -10.32 12.27 -13.81
N LYS A 183 -10.30 13.02 -14.91
CA LYS A 183 -9.78 12.55 -16.21
C LYS A 183 -8.28 12.22 -16.13
N LEU A 184 -7.51 13.06 -15.43
CA LEU A 184 -6.09 12.80 -15.20
C LEU A 184 -5.88 11.56 -14.33
N LYS A 185 -6.67 11.39 -13.27
CA LYS A 185 -6.63 10.21 -12.39
C LYS A 185 -6.89 8.92 -13.16
N ASP A 186 -7.92 8.87 -13.99
CA ASP A 186 -8.27 7.69 -14.80
C ASP A 186 -7.17 7.35 -15.80
N ASN A 187 -6.61 8.36 -16.46
CA ASN A 187 -5.49 8.19 -17.39
C ASN A 187 -4.26 7.61 -16.68
N ILE A 188 -3.94 8.12 -15.49
CA ILE A 188 -2.80 7.63 -14.68
C ILE A 188 -3.03 6.19 -14.22
N MET A 189 -4.25 5.87 -13.77
CA MET A 189 -4.59 4.51 -13.34
C MET A 189 -4.46 3.50 -14.50
N SER A 190 -4.96 3.84 -15.69
CA SER A 190 -4.82 3.01 -16.89
C SER A 190 -3.35 2.74 -17.27
N VAL A 191 -2.49 3.75 -17.13
CA VAL A 191 -1.04 3.60 -17.36
C VAL A 191 -0.42 2.66 -16.34
N VAL A 192 -0.72 2.83 -15.05
CA VAL A 192 -0.20 1.97 -13.98
C VAL A 192 -0.62 0.51 -14.18
N ASP A 193 -1.89 0.28 -14.53
CA ASP A 193 -2.42 -1.07 -14.79
C ASP A 193 -1.75 -1.70 -16.00
N THR A 194 -1.53 -0.93 -17.07
CA THR A 194 -0.84 -1.42 -18.26
C THR A 194 0.62 -1.73 -17.99
N VAL A 195 1.32 -0.91 -17.20
CA VAL A 195 2.70 -1.17 -16.77
C VAL A 195 2.80 -2.41 -15.89
N ASN A 196 1.82 -2.63 -14.99
CA ASN A 196 1.75 -3.83 -14.16
C ASN A 196 1.51 -5.11 -14.98
N ARG A 197 0.66 -5.03 -16.01
CA ARG A 197 0.40 -6.13 -16.94
C ARG A 197 1.62 -6.49 -17.78
N LEU A 198 2.44 -5.50 -18.15
CA LEU A 198 3.68 -5.69 -18.91
C LEU A 198 4.88 -6.13 -18.05
N LYS A 199 4.65 -6.52 -16.79
CA LYS A 199 5.71 -6.97 -15.89
C LYS A 199 6.42 -8.22 -16.44
N PRO A 200 7.74 -8.16 -16.69
CA PRO A 200 8.51 -9.34 -17.09
C PRO A 200 8.59 -10.36 -15.95
N SER A 201 8.41 -11.65 -16.25
CA SER A 201 8.56 -12.75 -15.28
C SER A 201 9.97 -12.81 -14.67
N ALA A 202 10.97 -12.30 -15.39
CA ALA A 202 12.36 -12.23 -14.93
C ALA A 202 12.61 -11.14 -13.86
N SER A 203 11.67 -10.21 -13.65
CA SER A 203 11.80 -9.14 -12.64
C SER A 203 11.51 -9.69 -11.24
N LYS A 204 12.56 -9.80 -10.41
CA LYS A 204 12.48 -10.20 -9.00
C LYS A 204 12.42 -8.96 -8.10
N GLY A 205 11.59 -9.00 -7.05
CA GLY A 205 11.47 -7.94 -6.06
C GLY A 205 10.35 -6.93 -6.33
N ILE A 206 10.49 -5.71 -5.81
CA ILE A 206 9.48 -4.65 -5.92
C ILE A 206 9.54 -4.05 -7.33
N TYR A 207 8.50 -4.29 -8.12
CA TYR A 207 8.42 -3.87 -9.51
C TYR A 207 8.20 -2.35 -9.68
N LEU A 208 7.35 -1.73 -8.86
CA LEU A 208 7.14 -0.29 -8.83
C LEU A 208 7.88 0.32 -7.63
N LYS A 209 9.01 0.98 -7.85
CA LYS A 209 9.85 1.57 -6.79
C LYS A 209 9.42 2.98 -6.40
N GLY A 210 8.90 3.76 -7.33
CA GLY A 210 8.57 5.17 -7.13
C GLY A 210 7.79 5.72 -8.31
N MET A 211 6.91 6.69 -8.06
CA MET A 211 6.13 7.38 -9.09
C MET A 211 6.19 8.87 -8.81
N VAL A 212 6.45 9.65 -9.85
CA VAL A 212 6.52 11.11 -9.80
C VAL A 212 5.65 11.65 -10.91
N ILE A 213 4.77 12.60 -10.58
CA ILE A 213 4.05 13.38 -11.58
C ILE A 213 4.71 14.74 -11.70
N SER A 214 4.94 15.16 -12.92
CA SER A 214 5.52 16.47 -13.22
C SER A 214 4.78 17.12 -14.37
N SER A 215 4.66 18.44 -14.32
CA SER A 215 4.28 19.25 -15.48
C SER A 215 5.54 19.65 -16.23
N THR A 216 5.43 19.95 -17.53
CA THR A 216 6.58 20.32 -18.39
C THR A 216 7.47 21.40 -17.76
N MET A 217 6.88 22.38 -17.07
CA MET A 217 7.61 23.47 -16.40
C MET A 217 7.44 23.50 -14.88
N GLY A 218 6.72 22.52 -14.32
CA GLY A 218 6.39 22.45 -12.90
C GLY A 218 7.38 21.59 -12.09
N PRO A 219 7.26 21.61 -10.75
CA PRO A 219 7.99 20.69 -9.89
C PRO A 219 7.50 19.25 -10.06
N GLY A 220 8.37 18.29 -9.73
CA GLY A 220 8.01 16.87 -9.66
C GLY A 220 7.43 16.53 -8.30
N ILE A 221 6.20 16.05 -8.26
CA ILE A 221 5.48 15.65 -7.05
C ILE A 221 5.58 14.13 -6.91
N LYS A 222 6.16 13.66 -5.81
CA LYS A 222 6.27 12.22 -5.51
C LYS A 222 4.93 11.69 -5.01
N ILE A 223 4.48 10.61 -5.62
CA ILE A 223 3.20 9.99 -5.30
C ILE A 223 3.43 8.66 -4.59
N ASN A 224 2.59 8.40 -3.60
CA ASN A 224 2.60 7.13 -2.93
C ASN A 224 1.95 6.03 -3.79
N ILE A 225 2.76 5.10 -4.31
CA ILE A 225 2.30 3.88 -5.00
C ILE A 225 1.80 2.82 -3.99
N SER A 226 2.29 2.89 -2.75
CA SER A 226 2.13 1.89 -1.72
C SER A 226 1.03 2.24 -0.73
N GLY A 227 -0.15 2.64 -1.22
CA GLY A 227 -1.31 2.95 -0.38
C GLY A 227 -1.61 1.86 0.66
N ILE A 228 -1.32 0.59 0.34
CA ILE A 228 -1.48 -0.53 1.29
C ILE A 228 -0.40 -0.54 2.39
N ALA A 229 0.87 -0.33 2.06
CA ALA A 229 1.95 -0.37 3.05
C ALA A 229 1.93 0.86 3.96
N GLU A 230 1.50 2.00 3.43
CA GLU A 230 1.36 3.24 4.19
C GLU A 230 0.06 3.28 5.00
N ALA A 231 -1.06 2.74 4.49
CA ALA A 231 -2.25 2.50 5.29
C ALA A 231 -1.96 1.52 6.45
N LEU A 232 -1.20 0.45 6.20
CA LEU A 232 -0.78 -0.46 7.26
C LEU A 232 0.16 0.23 8.27
N ARG A 233 1.04 1.12 7.79
CA ARG A 233 1.91 1.94 8.66
C ARG A 233 1.09 2.89 9.52
N ARG A 234 0.10 3.59 8.96
CA ARG A 234 -0.82 4.48 9.69
C ARG A 234 -1.61 3.69 10.72
N GLN A 235 -2.16 2.54 10.34
CA GLN A 235 -2.87 1.63 11.25
C GLN A 235 -1.95 1.18 12.40
N TYR A 236 -0.71 0.78 12.11
CA TYR A 236 0.23 0.38 13.16
C TYR A 236 0.62 1.56 14.05
N HIS A 237 0.84 2.74 13.49
CA HIS A 237 1.19 3.94 14.24
C HIS A 237 0.05 4.38 15.17
N GLU A 238 -1.21 4.27 14.73
CA GLU A 238 -2.39 4.53 15.57
C GLU A 238 -2.52 3.50 16.71
N ILE A 239 -2.28 2.22 16.42
CA ILE A 239 -2.25 1.18 17.45
C ILE A 239 -1.14 1.46 18.48
N PHE A 240 0.06 1.87 18.03
CA PHE A 240 1.17 2.21 18.92
C PHE A 240 1.00 3.53 19.67
N SER A 241 0.18 4.47 19.19
CA SER A 241 -0.08 5.72 19.92
C SER A 241 -1.19 5.57 20.97
N GLN A 242 -2.18 4.73 20.71
CA GLN A 242 -3.32 4.50 21.61
C GLN A 242 -3.10 3.37 22.63
N ALA A 243 -2.06 2.55 22.47
CA ALA A 243 -1.81 1.42 23.37
C ALA A 243 -1.07 1.84 24.64
N SER A 244 -1.65 1.50 25.79
CA SER A 244 -1.04 1.68 27.12
C SER A 244 -0.09 0.53 27.49
N SER A 245 -0.34 -0.66 26.94
CA SER A 245 0.56 -1.81 27.07
C SER A 245 0.68 -2.57 25.76
N CYS A 246 1.91 -3.00 25.42
CA CYS A 246 2.18 -3.85 24.26
C CYS A 246 3.01 -5.07 24.67
N ILE A 247 2.60 -6.25 24.24
CA ILE A 247 3.36 -7.51 24.41
C ILE A 247 3.64 -8.10 23.04
N LEU A 248 4.92 -8.37 22.76
CA LEU A 248 5.36 -9.11 21.58
C LEU A 248 5.46 -10.59 21.88
N ILE A 249 4.75 -11.38 21.09
CA ILE A 249 4.84 -12.84 21.10
C ILE A 249 5.40 -13.38 19.78
N GLU A 250 6.11 -14.50 19.85
CA GLU A 250 6.50 -15.24 18.66
C GLU A 250 5.42 -16.23 18.23
N THR A 251 4.96 -16.13 16.98
CA THR A 251 3.83 -16.95 16.47
C THR A 251 4.25 -18.10 15.57
N HIS A 252 5.55 -18.34 15.38
CA HIS A 252 6.08 -19.28 14.38
C HIS A 252 5.74 -20.76 14.64
N LYS A 253 5.35 -21.13 15.87
CA LYS A 253 4.95 -22.50 16.25
C LYS A 253 3.44 -22.66 16.50
N LEU A 254 2.65 -21.61 16.28
CA LEU A 254 1.21 -21.62 16.53
C LEU A 254 0.45 -21.98 15.26
N THR A 255 -0.59 -22.80 15.41
CA THR A 255 -1.57 -23.11 14.36
C THR A 255 -2.65 -22.03 14.26
N VAL A 256 -3.37 -21.98 13.14
CA VAL A 256 -4.44 -20.98 12.90
C VAL A 256 -5.58 -21.11 13.93
N ALA A 257 -5.87 -22.33 14.40
CA ALA A 257 -6.86 -22.58 15.45
C ALA A 257 -6.46 -21.94 16.78
N GLU A 258 -5.22 -22.18 17.24
CA GLU A 258 -4.69 -21.63 18.49
C GLU A 258 -4.63 -20.09 18.46
N VAL A 259 -4.24 -19.49 17.33
CA VAL A 259 -4.26 -18.02 17.16
C VAL A 259 -5.68 -17.46 17.24
N THR A 260 -6.67 -18.19 16.72
CA THR A 260 -8.07 -17.79 16.75
C THR A 260 -8.65 -17.87 18.16
N GLU A 261 -8.29 -18.89 18.94
CA GLU A 261 -8.66 -19.02 20.35
C GLU A 261 -8.04 -17.91 21.21
N ILE A 262 -6.75 -17.63 21.02
CA ILE A 262 -6.06 -16.54 21.71
C ILE A 262 -6.74 -15.20 21.40
N ARG A 263 -7.12 -14.96 20.14
CA ARG A 263 -7.86 -13.74 19.76
C ARG A 263 -9.22 -13.66 20.45
N LYS A 264 -9.97 -14.78 20.55
CA LYS A 264 -11.26 -14.81 21.26
C LYS A 264 -11.10 -14.49 22.75
N LEU A 265 -10.09 -15.07 23.41
CA LEU A 265 -9.80 -14.81 24.82
C LEU A 265 -9.40 -13.35 25.07
N LEU A 266 -8.55 -12.79 24.21
CA LEU A 266 -8.14 -11.40 24.29
C LEU A 266 -9.31 -10.43 24.03
N SER A 267 -10.21 -10.78 23.10
CA SER A 267 -11.38 -9.94 22.80
C SER A 267 -12.38 -9.85 23.94
N LYS A 268 -12.48 -10.87 24.81
CA LYS A 268 -13.34 -10.83 26.02
C LYS A 268 -12.87 -9.79 27.04
N GLU A 269 -11.56 -9.52 27.04
CA GLU A 269 -10.87 -8.63 27.97
C GLU A 269 -10.50 -7.28 27.30
N ASN A 270 -11.19 -6.94 26.20
CA ASN A 270 -10.95 -5.73 25.39
C ASN A 270 -9.50 -5.54 24.89
N CYS A 271 -8.76 -6.64 24.71
CA CYS A 271 -7.39 -6.63 24.21
C CYS A 271 -7.36 -6.96 22.70
N GLY A 272 -6.55 -6.21 21.94
CA GLY A 272 -6.37 -6.40 20.51
C GLY A 272 -5.22 -7.36 20.18
N PHE A 273 -5.37 -8.14 19.11
CA PHE A 273 -4.36 -9.08 18.61
C PHE A 273 -4.05 -8.85 17.13
N LYS A 274 -2.81 -8.49 16.80
CA LYS A 274 -2.39 -8.22 15.42
C LYS A 274 -1.03 -8.84 15.09
N VAL A 275 -0.96 -9.61 14.00
CA VAL A 275 0.31 -10.09 13.46
C VAL A 275 1.01 -8.95 12.72
N LEU A 276 2.29 -8.69 13.06
CA LEU A 276 3.06 -7.57 12.52
C LEU A 276 3.92 -7.98 11.33
N LYS A 277 4.09 -7.06 10.37
CA LYS A 277 5.14 -7.12 9.35
C LYS A 277 6.36 -6.31 9.81
N ASN A 278 7.46 -6.98 10.14
CA ASN A 278 8.63 -6.40 10.82
C ASN A 278 9.14 -5.08 10.22
N ARG A 279 9.40 -5.02 8.90
CA ARG A 279 9.91 -3.79 8.27
C ARG A 279 8.97 -2.59 8.37
N ILE A 280 7.66 -2.82 8.43
CA ILE A 280 6.65 -1.75 8.53
C ILE A 280 6.48 -1.36 10.00
N ALA A 281 6.45 -2.34 10.91
CA ALA A 281 6.37 -2.11 12.34
C ALA A 281 7.56 -1.29 12.87
N VAL A 282 8.79 -1.59 12.44
CA VAL A 282 10.00 -0.82 12.79
C VAL A 282 9.88 0.66 12.38
N LYS A 283 9.31 0.93 11.20
CA LYS A 283 9.09 2.30 10.70
C LYS A 283 7.89 3.02 11.34
N ALA A 284 6.94 2.26 11.89
CA ALA A 284 5.76 2.80 12.60
C ALA A 284 6.06 3.08 14.08
N ALA A 285 7.00 2.33 14.67
CA ALA A 285 7.46 2.48 16.06
C ALA A 285 8.42 3.68 16.27
N ALA A 286 9.09 4.15 15.21
CA ALA A 286 9.96 5.33 15.28
C ALA A 286 9.16 6.58 15.67
N GLY A 287 9.50 7.22 16.79
CA GLY A 287 8.78 8.38 17.35
C GLY A 287 7.58 8.04 18.25
N THR A 288 7.41 6.77 18.63
CA THR A 288 6.42 6.33 19.65
C THR A 288 7.14 5.84 20.90
N PRO A 289 6.46 5.75 22.06
CA PRO A 289 7.01 5.14 23.28
C PRO A 289 7.55 3.70 23.10
N PHE A 290 7.23 3.04 21.98
CA PHE A 290 7.61 1.67 21.65
C PHE A 290 8.91 1.55 20.83
N GLU A 291 9.71 2.61 20.70
CA GLU A 291 11.00 2.59 19.99
C GLU A 291 11.98 1.56 20.59
N GLN A 292 11.89 1.31 21.90
CA GLN A 292 12.71 0.32 22.61
C GLN A 292 12.39 -1.13 22.22
N ALA A 293 11.24 -1.39 21.58
CA ALA A 293 10.88 -2.71 21.08
C ALA A 293 11.49 -3.04 19.70
N VAL A 294 12.08 -2.05 19.02
CA VAL A 294 12.66 -2.19 17.67
C VAL A 294 13.75 -3.26 17.56
N PRO A 295 14.73 -3.38 18.48
CA PRO A 295 15.78 -4.41 18.42
C PRO A 295 15.21 -5.83 18.48
N HIS A 296 14.05 -5.99 19.10
CA HIS A 296 13.41 -7.27 19.24
C HIS A 296 12.63 -7.68 17.98
N LEU A 297 12.18 -6.79 17.08
CA LEU A 297 11.33 -7.14 15.90
C LEU A 297 12.02 -7.92 14.75
N THR A 298 12.73 -9.02 15.04
CA THR A 298 13.55 -9.79 14.08
C THR A 298 12.85 -11.01 13.48
N LYS A 299 11.91 -11.66 14.19
CA LYS A 299 11.13 -12.85 13.74
C LYS A 299 9.64 -12.54 13.54
N THR A 300 8.85 -13.46 12.98
CA THR A 300 7.39 -13.31 12.82
C THR A 300 6.71 -13.17 14.18
N ARG A 301 6.21 -11.97 14.47
CA ARG A 301 5.71 -11.59 15.79
C ARG A 301 4.29 -11.07 15.72
N ALA A 302 3.51 -11.38 16.74
CA ALA A 302 2.23 -10.73 16.96
C ALA A 302 2.34 -9.72 18.10
N LEU A 303 1.63 -8.62 17.92
CA LEU A 303 1.39 -7.56 18.88
C LEU A 303 0.07 -7.84 19.58
N ILE A 304 0.13 -7.91 20.90
CA ILE A 304 -1.03 -7.80 21.76
C ILE A 304 -1.01 -6.41 22.36
N TYR A 305 -2.09 -5.67 22.21
CA TYR A 305 -2.20 -4.31 22.72
C TYR A 305 -3.48 -4.15 23.55
N SER A 306 -3.38 -3.38 24.62
CA SER A 306 -4.51 -3.00 25.46
C SER A 306 -4.49 -1.51 25.71
N ALA A 307 -5.67 -0.88 25.58
CA ALA A 307 -5.84 0.55 25.78
C ALA A 307 -6.08 0.93 27.25
N LYS A 308 -6.73 0.04 28.03
CA LYS A 308 -7.26 0.37 29.38
C LYS A 308 -6.63 -0.44 30.51
N ASP A 309 -6.19 -1.67 30.28
CA ASP A 309 -5.64 -2.55 31.33
C ASP A 309 -4.23 -3.04 30.99
N VAL A 310 -3.35 -2.94 31.99
CA VAL A 310 -1.95 -3.31 31.97
C VAL A 310 -1.74 -4.78 32.38
N VAL A 311 -2.65 -5.34 33.19
CA VAL A 311 -2.47 -6.65 33.86
C VAL A 311 -3.17 -7.78 33.10
N ALA A 312 -4.38 -7.55 32.59
CA ALA A 312 -5.16 -8.54 31.82
C ALA A 312 -4.37 -9.23 30.69
N PRO A 313 -3.67 -8.52 29.78
CA PRO A 313 -2.92 -9.19 28.71
C PRO A 313 -1.77 -10.06 29.24
N SER A 314 -1.10 -9.66 30.31
CA SER A 314 0.00 -10.41 30.94
C SER A 314 -0.48 -11.70 31.63
N LYS A 315 -1.67 -11.67 32.27
CA LYS A 315 -2.28 -12.83 32.94
C LYS A 315 -2.74 -13.90 31.95
N ILE A 316 -3.41 -13.49 30.88
CA ILE A 316 -3.86 -14.41 29.81
C ILE A 316 -2.65 -15.07 29.14
N MET A 317 -1.61 -14.29 28.85
CA MET A 317 -0.39 -14.82 28.24
C MET A 317 0.38 -15.75 29.18
N SER A 318 0.54 -15.41 30.46
CA SER A 318 1.21 -16.30 31.43
C SER A 318 0.48 -17.64 31.57
N LYS A 319 -0.86 -17.63 31.54
CA LYS A 319 -1.68 -18.86 31.57
C LYS A 319 -1.52 -19.68 30.28
N GLN A 320 -1.50 -19.02 29.13
CA GLN A 320 -1.38 -19.66 27.83
C GLN A 320 0.03 -20.22 27.56
N VAL A 321 1.09 -19.54 28.04
CA VAL A 321 2.48 -20.05 27.97
C VAL A 321 2.65 -21.27 28.86
N LYS A 322 2.02 -21.30 30.05
CA LYS A 322 2.02 -22.49 30.92
C LYS A 322 1.26 -23.67 30.30
N GLN A 323 0.19 -23.42 29.54
CA GLN A 323 -0.61 -24.47 28.89
C GLN A 323 0.00 -24.96 27.58
N ASN A 324 0.69 -24.08 26.84
CA ASN A 324 1.17 -24.39 25.51
C ASN A 324 2.68 -24.13 25.42
N ASN A 325 3.48 -25.18 25.63
CA ASN A 325 4.96 -25.16 25.71
C ASN A 325 5.67 -24.73 24.41
N LYS A 326 4.90 -24.33 23.39
CA LYS A 326 5.35 -23.89 22.07
C LYS A 326 5.46 -22.36 21.96
N MET A 327 4.92 -21.61 22.92
CA MET A 327 4.96 -20.14 22.94
C MET A 327 6.13 -19.61 23.77
N SER A 328 6.80 -18.58 23.25
CA SER A 328 7.81 -17.82 24.00
C SER A 328 7.42 -16.35 24.06
N LEU A 329 7.45 -15.81 25.27
CA LEU A 329 7.35 -14.37 25.53
C LEU A 329 8.71 -13.76 25.25
N VAL A 330 8.75 -12.77 24.36
CA VAL A 330 10.03 -12.16 23.99
C VAL A 330 10.22 -10.80 24.63
N PHE A 331 9.21 -9.94 24.61
CA PHE A 331 9.36 -8.57 25.08
C PHE A 331 8.00 -7.94 25.40
N GLY A 332 7.91 -7.22 26.51
CA GLY A 332 6.75 -6.42 26.88
C GLY A 332 7.17 -4.97 27.12
N THR A 333 6.31 -4.02 26.79
CA THR A 333 6.52 -2.62 27.12
C THR A 333 5.26 -2.09 27.77
N LEU A 334 5.43 -1.50 28.94
CA LEU A 334 4.36 -0.78 29.64
C LEU A 334 4.63 0.71 29.53
N VAL A 335 3.57 1.44 29.21
CA VAL A 335 3.57 2.90 29.25
C VAL A 335 2.59 3.29 30.34
N SER A 336 3.10 3.82 31.45
CA SER A 336 2.28 4.34 32.55
C SER A 336 2.61 5.83 32.74
N GLY A 337 1.73 6.70 32.24
CA GLY A 337 1.99 8.13 32.16
C GLY A 337 3.21 8.44 31.29
N ASP A 338 4.15 9.23 31.78
CA ASP A 338 5.41 9.61 31.10
C ASP A 338 6.53 8.56 31.20
N ARG A 339 6.29 7.41 31.85
CA ARG A 339 7.32 6.39 32.06
C ARG A 339 7.08 5.16 31.17
N VAL A 340 8.05 4.90 30.31
CA VAL A 340 8.16 3.66 29.52
C VAL A 340 9.01 2.68 30.32
N GLN A 341 8.41 1.58 30.77
CA GLN A 341 9.13 0.51 31.44
C GLN A 341 9.22 -0.72 30.51
N THR A 342 10.45 -1.13 30.22
CA THR A 342 10.73 -2.39 29.52
C THR A 342 10.50 -3.56 30.46
N LEU A 343 9.67 -4.51 30.07
CA LEU A 343 9.44 -5.74 30.82
C LEU A 343 10.23 -6.88 30.20
N THR A 344 11.04 -7.53 31.02
CA THR A 344 11.63 -8.82 30.66
C THR A 344 10.58 -9.94 30.78
N PRO A 345 10.79 -11.11 30.16
CA PRO A 345 9.86 -12.24 30.28
C PRO A 345 9.58 -12.68 31.74
N ALA A 346 10.51 -12.43 32.67
CA ALA A 346 10.32 -12.67 34.09
C ALA A 346 9.31 -11.70 34.71
N ASP A 347 9.40 -10.41 34.34
CA ASP A 347 8.51 -9.36 34.82
C ASP A 347 7.08 -9.54 34.28
N ILE A 348 6.93 -10.03 33.05
CA ILE A 348 5.61 -10.33 32.46
C ILE A 348 4.91 -11.45 33.24
N ASN A 349 5.66 -12.48 33.66
CA ASN A 349 5.11 -13.55 34.50
C ASN A 349 4.76 -13.05 35.91
N ALA A 350 5.56 -12.15 36.48
CA ALA A 350 5.26 -11.53 37.76
C ALA A 350 3.98 -10.67 37.70
N LEU A 351 3.82 -9.88 36.63
CA LEU A 351 2.61 -9.11 36.37
C LEU A 351 1.39 -10.00 36.13
N GLY A 352 1.56 -11.15 35.47
CA GLY A 352 0.47 -12.11 35.27
C GLY A 352 -0.05 -12.76 36.56
N ASN A 353 0.74 -12.75 37.63
CA ASN A 353 0.32 -13.24 38.95
C ASN A 353 -0.42 -12.18 39.77
N LEU A 354 -0.41 -10.91 39.36
CA LEU A 354 -1.17 -9.87 40.03
C LEU A 354 -2.67 -10.01 39.72
N PRO A 355 -3.54 -9.81 40.73
CA PRO A 355 -4.98 -9.74 40.49
C PRO A 355 -5.33 -8.54 39.61
N SER A 356 -6.31 -8.69 38.74
CA SER A 356 -6.80 -7.59 37.89
C SER A 356 -7.42 -6.48 38.74
N LYS A 357 -7.59 -5.28 38.17
CA LYS A 357 -8.22 -4.15 38.89
C LYS A 357 -9.62 -4.52 39.40
N GLU A 358 -10.39 -5.25 38.62
CA GLU A 358 -11.73 -5.71 38.99
C GLU A 358 -11.67 -6.76 40.11
N GLU A 359 -10.72 -7.70 40.06
CA GLU A 359 -10.49 -8.65 41.14
C GLU A 359 -10.04 -7.96 42.43
N LEU A 360 -9.22 -6.91 42.34
CA LEU A 360 -8.81 -6.10 43.49
C LEU A 360 -10.00 -5.35 44.09
N ILE A 361 -10.82 -4.70 43.25
CA ILE A 361 -12.04 -4.02 43.70
C ILE A 361 -13.00 -5.01 44.35
N ALA A 362 -13.18 -6.20 43.77
CA ALA A 362 -14.02 -7.25 44.32
C ALA A 362 -13.49 -7.77 45.67
N LYS A 363 -12.16 -7.94 45.81
CA LYS A 363 -11.53 -8.30 47.09
C LYS A 363 -11.72 -7.22 48.15
N VAL A 364 -11.57 -5.95 47.77
CA VAL A 364 -11.81 -4.81 48.69
C VAL A 364 -13.27 -4.76 49.11
N LEU A 365 -14.22 -4.88 48.17
CA LEU A 365 -15.65 -4.98 48.45
C LEU A 365 -15.99 -6.17 49.34
N TYR A 366 -15.37 -7.33 49.10
CA TYR A 366 -15.55 -8.51 49.94
C TYR A 366 -15.04 -8.26 51.36
N VAL A 367 -13.86 -7.66 51.53
CA VAL A 367 -13.32 -7.31 52.84
C VAL A 367 -14.20 -6.28 53.56
N LEU A 368 -14.78 -5.32 52.84
CA LEU A 368 -15.72 -4.34 53.40
C LEU A 368 -17.07 -4.96 53.80
N ASN A 369 -17.57 -5.92 53.02
CA ASN A 369 -18.87 -6.57 53.27
C ASN A 369 -18.78 -7.79 54.19
N ALA A 370 -17.60 -8.37 54.39
CA ALA A 370 -17.39 -9.55 55.23
C ALA A 370 -17.83 -9.33 56.69
N PRO A 371 -17.52 -8.20 57.37
CA PRO A 371 -18.02 -7.95 58.72
C PRO A 371 -19.55 -7.93 58.80
N ILE A 372 -20.21 -7.30 57.81
CA ILE A 372 -21.68 -7.19 57.77
C ILE A 372 -22.30 -8.56 57.53
N THR A 373 -21.72 -9.35 56.63
CA THR A 373 -22.22 -10.69 56.30
C THR A 373 -22.01 -11.65 57.47
N ASN A 374 -20.87 -11.57 58.16
CA ASN A 374 -20.60 -12.34 59.37
C ASN A 374 -21.55 -11.95 60.51
N PHE A 375 -21.85 -10.65 60.67
CA PHE A 375 -22.80 -10.17 61.68
C PHE A 375 -24.23 -10.70 61.44
N VAL A 376 -24.74 -10.59 60.21
CA VAL A 376 -26.05 -11.13 59.84
C VAL A 376 -26.09 -12.65 60.00
N ARG A 377 -25.01 -13.34 59.62
CA ARG A 377 -24.88 -14.79 59.83
C ARG A 377 -24.95 -15.14 61.31
N THR A 378 -24.24 -14.43 62.19
CA THR A 378 -24.30 -14.68 63.64
C THR A 378 -25.69 -14.47 64.23
N ILE A 379 -26.44 -13.48 63.74
CA ILE A 379 -27.83 -13.25 64.18
C ILE A 379 -28.73 -14.40 63.75
N ASN A 380 -28.60 -14.89 62.52
CA ASN A 380 -29.45 -15.94 61.96
C ASN A 380 -29.04 -17.36 62.37
N GLU A 381 -27.79 -17.56 62.82
CA GLU A 381 -27.29 -18.87 63.24
C GLU A 381 -28.01 -19.40 64.48
N VAL A 382 -28.40 -18.52 65.40
CA VAL A 382 -29.09 -18.90 66.64
C VAL A 382 -30.50 -19.45 66.37
N PRO A 383 -31.40 -18.74 65.65
CA PRO A 383 -32.69 -19.30 65.24
C PRO A 383 -32.56 -20.56 64.38
N ALA A 384 -31.61 -20.58 63.45
CA ALA A 384 -31.41 -21.73 62.54
C ALA A 384 -30.91 -22.97 63.27
N SER A 385 -30.06 -22.81 64.29
CA SER A 385 -29.59 -23.92 65.13
C SER A 385 -30.73 -24.48 65.99
N PHE A 386 -31.57 -23.61 66.54
CA PHE A 386 -32.77 -24.03 67.27
C PHE A 386 -33.75 -24.81 66.38
N ALA A 387 -34.03 -24.32 65.18
CA ALA A 387 -34.86 -25.02 64.21
C ALA A 387 -34.27 -26.37 63.77
N ARG A 388 -32.94 -26.45 63.57
CA ARG A 388 -32.24 -27.71 63.28
C ARG A 388 -32.37 -28.73 64.40
N VAL A 389 -32.26 -28.30 65.66
CA VAL A 389 -32.44 -29.18 66.82
C VAL A 389 -33.88 -29.67 66.91
N LEU A 390 -34.87 -28.79 66.70
CA LEU A 390 -36.28 -29.18 66.64
C LEU A 390 -36.58 -30.20 65.54
N GLN A 391 -36.04 -29.99 64.33
CA GLN A 391 -36.18 -30.94 63.23
C GLN A 391 -35.53 -32.28 63.57
N ALA A 392 -34.30 -32.28 64.09
CA ALA A 392 -33.61 -33.49 64.51
C ALA A 392 -34.38 -34.24 65.62
N THR A 393 -35.04 -33.53 66.54
CA THR A 393 -35.89 -34.17 67.56
C THR A 393 -37.16 -34.75 66.98
N ALA A 394 -37.80 -34.06 66.03
CA ALA A 394 -38.96 -34.59 65.31
C ALA A 394 -38.62 -35.86 64.52
N ASP A 395 -37.51 -35.86 63.79
CA ASP A 395 -37.04 -37.00 63.00
C ASP A 395 -36.66 -38.18 63.89
N SER A 396 -36.03 -37.93 65.06
CA SER A 396 -35.73 -38.98 66.04
C SER A 396 -36.98 -39.61 66.66
N ARG A 397 -38.07 -38.85 66.85
CA ARG A 397 -39.35 -39.36 67.35
C ARG A 397 -40.09 -40.19 66.30
N GLN A 398 -40.02 -39.81 65.03
CA GLN A 398 -40.56 -40.62 63.92
C GLN A 398 -39.77 -41.90 63.69
N SER A 399 -38.50 -41.94 64.09
CA SER A 399 -37.65 -43.14 63.97
C SER A 399 -37.80 -44.11 65.15
N ALA A 400 -38.42 -43.67 66.26
CA ALA A 400 -38.60 -44.44 67.49
C ALA A 400 -40.05 -44.92 67.73
N ALA A 401 -40.98 -44.50 66.88
CA ALA A 401 -42.35 -44.99 66.78
C ALA A 401 -42.47 -45.94 65.58
#